data_AF-A0A812S3T0-F1
#
_entry.id   AF-A0A812S3T0-F1
#
_cell.length_a   1.000
_cell.length_b   1.000
_cell.length_c   1.000
_cell.angle_alpha   90.00
_cell.angle_beta   90.00
_cell.angle_gamma   90.00
#
_symmetry.space_group_name_H-M   'P 1'
#
loop_
_entity.id
_entity.type
_entity.pdbx_description
1 polymer ?
#
loop_
_entity_poly.entity_id
_entity_poly.type
_entity_poly.pdbx_seq_one_letter_code
_entity_poly.pdbx_strand_id
1 'polypeptide(L)'
;MGSKMWSHWLLVLVQGLSALLALLLRLGAPGFCRSSQAGVGVCVCEGPATLNPPAGTEYCYRDQMAFRAEFSSILIYILLAILTVQGSLGTLWRAQGLAHRVGVLGLIATVQLVLLLVALCLPSGLFVAVEDFGMFAAAAYRVLQAVLFMDWAYNLNDRLYSGAVQMRQRLVSSDAYSWRLHIMVAASVLLLLGSLAAAIFLCMHEPEVIWCVVISFIFSVLLLGVSITTWCEHGSLMTSSVMLAYNVYLCHQVAEIRPDSAAPLEDDDVPTTLYGLLVPACSLAYFAISSSPARHLAGRSAAAIDDDDDFDSSDFLLRCGVHFLADFYVTSLLAPRVSWLRFNVRAATVFVCIAVYGWTLVAPKVLSNRSF
;
A
#
# COMPACT_ATOMS: atom_id res chain seq x y z
N MET A 1 23.65 -10.19 0.26
CA MET A 1 22.39 -9.72 0.89
C MET A 1 22.41 -10.16 2.35
N GLY A 2 22.59 -9.22 3.28
CA GLY A 2 22.66 -9.53 4.72
C GLY A 2 21.40 -10.22 5.25
N SER A 3 21.50 -10.89 6.40
CA SER A 3 20.39 -11.59 7.08
C SER A 3 19.18 -10.68 7.28
N LYS A 4 19.41 -9.45 7.76
CA LYS A 4 18.38 -8.41 7.96
C LYS A 4 17.61 -8.09 6.69
N MET A 5 18.32 -7.75 5.62
CA MET A 5 17.71 -7.45 4.33
C MET A 5 16.91 -8.64 3.80
N TRP A 6 17.38 -9.88 3.98
CA TRP A 6 16.62 -11.06 3.54
C TRP A 6 15.29 -11.21 4.28
N SER A 7 15.24 -10.99 5.60
CA SER A 7 13.99 -11.06 6.36
C SER A 7 12.93 -10.04 5.89
N HIS A 8 13.38 -8.84 5.49
CA HIS A 8 12.50 -7.79 4.98
C HIS A 8 11.90 -8.18 3.62
N TRP A 9 12.73 -8.69 2.72
CA TRP A 9 12.28 -9.16 1.41
C TRP A 9 11.41 -10.41 1.50
N LEU A 10 11.59 -11.26 2.51
CA LEU A 10 10.73 -12.42 2.70
C LEU A 10 9.27 -12.00 2.89
N LEU A 11 9.00 -10.98 3.72
CA LEU A 11 7.64 -10.48 3.93
C LEU A 11 7.03 -9.93 2.64
N VAL A 12 7.82 -9.22 1.82
CA VAL A 12 7.38 -8.75 0.48
C VAL A 12 7.07 -9.92 -0.45
N LEU A 13 7.88 -10.98 -0.42
CA LEU A 13 7.63 -12.19 -1.23
C LEU A 13 6.37 -12.92 -0.78
N VAL A 14 6.14 -13.05 0.53
CA VAL A 14 4.92 -13.64 1.09
C VAL A 14 3.69 -12.83 0.65
N GLN A 15 3.75 -11.50 0.74
CA GLN A 15 2.70 -10.60 0.24
C GLN A 15 2.42 -10.82 -1.24
N GLY A 16 3.47 -10.82 -2.06
CA GLY A 16 3.34 -10.96 -3.51
C GLY A 16 2.77 -12.32 -3.92
N LEU A 17 3.19 -13.39 -3.23
CA LEU A 17 2.66 -14.73 -3.43
C LEU A 17 1.19 -14.83 -3.00
N SER A 18 0.80 -14.20 -1.88
CA SER A 18 -0.60 -14.14 -1.45
C SER A 18 -1.46 -13.41 -2.47
N ALA A 19 -1.07 -12.19 -2.86
CA ALA A 19 -1.83 -11.38 -3.81
C ALA A 19 -1.98 -12.08 -5.17
N LEU A 20 -0.93 -12.75 -5.64
CA LEU A 20 -0.98 -13.57 -6.86
C LEU A 20 -1.94 -14.75 -6.70
N LEU A 21 -1.86 -15.48 -5.58
CA LEU A 21 -2.75 -16.60 -5.29
C LEU A 21 -4.20 -16.14 -5.19
N ALA A 22 -4.47 -15.03 -4.51
CA ALA A 22 -5.79 -14.41 -4.40
C ALA A 22 -6.34 -14.03 -5.78
N LEU A 23 -5.52 -13.44 -6.65
CA LEU A 23 -5.91 -13.10 -8.01
C LEU A 23 -6.22 -14.35 -8.85
N LEU A 24 -5.39 -15.40 -8.77
CA LEU A 24 -5.62 -16.65 -9.50
C LEU A 24 -6.90 -17.36 -9.02
N LEU A 25 -7.13 -17.41 -7.70
CA LEU A 25 -8.33 -17.98 -7.12
C LEU A 25 -9.58 -17.17 -7.46
N ARG A 26 -9.47 -15.83 -7.48
CA ARG A 26 -10.52 -14.93 -7.95
C ARG A 26 -10.93 -15.30 -9.37
N LEU A 27 -9.98 -15.43 -10.30
CA LEU A 27 -10.27 -15.79 -11.70
C LEU A 27 -10.91 -17.18 -11.84
N GLY A 28 -10.52 -18.15 -11.01
CA GLY A 28 -11.05 -19.52 -11.03
C GLY A 28 -12.34 -19.76 -10.25
N ALA A 29 -12.75 -18.80 -9.41
CA ALA A 29 -13.85 -18.96 -8.44
C ALA A 29 -15.18 -19.44 -9.05
N PRO A 30 -15.66 -18.89 -10.18
CA PRO A 30 -16.96 -19.30 -10.74
C PRO A 30 -16.99 -20.76 -11.16
N GLY A 31 -15.90 -21.27 -11.75
CA GLY A 31 -15.78 -22.66 -12.16
C GLY A 31 -15.76 -23.62 -10.97
N PHE A 32 -15.01 -23.25 -9.92
CA PHE A 32 -14.94 -24.03 -8.68
C PHE A 32 -16.31 -24.15 -8.01
N CYS A 33 -17.02 -23.04 -7.79
CA CYS A 33 -18.31 -23.05 -7.11
C CYS A 33 -19.44 -23.69 -7.92
N ARG A 34 -19.40 -23.64 -9.26
CA ARG A 34 -20.34 -24.41 -10.11
C ARG A 34 -20.12 -25.92 -9.99
N SER A 35 -18.87 -26.35 -9.85
CA SER A 35 -18.52 -27.77 -9.75
C SER A 35 -18.74 -28.34 -8.34
N SER A 36 -18.56 -27.54 -7.29
CA SER A 36 -18.81 -27.97 -5.92
C SER A 36 -20.31 -27.94 -5.63
N GLN A 37 -21.00 -29.06 -5.84
CA GLN A 37 -22.42 -29.22 -5.46
C GLN A 37 -22.65 -29.18 -3.93
N ALA A 38 -21.59 -29.20 -3.13
CA ALA A 38 -21.65 -29.11 -1.68
C ALA A 38 -21.60 -27.64 -1.22
N GLY A 39 -22.44 -27.27 -0.24
CA GLY A 39 -22.49 -25.95 0.40
C GLY A 39 -21.23 -25.61 1.19
N VAL A 40 -20.08 -25.56 0.52
CA VAL A 40 -18.83 -25.01 1.05
C VAL A 40 -19.07 -23.53 1.32
N GLY A 41 -18.66 -23.05 2.49
CA GLY A 41 -18.97 -21.69 2.96
C GLY A 41 -18.55 -20.57 1.99
N VAL A 42 -17.61 -20.82 1.08
CA VAL A 42 -17.19 -19.87 0.03
C VAL A 42 -18.24 -19.66 -1.05
N CYS A 43 -19.04 -20.69 -1.34
CA CYS A 43 -20.07 -20.65 -2.38
C CYS A 43 -21.46 -20.28 -1.81
N VAL A 44 -21.53 -19.89 -0.53
CA VAL A 44 -22.76 -19.38 0.09
C VAL A 44 -22.73 -17.86 0.02
N CYS A 45 -23.41 -17.31 -0.98
CA CYS A 45 -23.65 -15.89 -1.11
C CYS A 45 -25.05 -15.57 -0.56
N GLU A 46 -25.11 -14.87 0.58
CA GLU A 46 -26.37 -14.39 1.14
C GLU A 46 -26.91 -13.25 0.24
N GLY A 47 -27.82 -13.60 -0.66
CA GLY A 47 -28.66 -12.65 -1.41
C GLY A 47 -30.14 -13.00 -1.20
N PRO A 48 -31.06 -12.06 -1.43
CA PRO A 48 -32.49 -12.34 -1.32
C PRO A 48 -32.86 -13.51 -2.24
N ALA A 49 -33.46 -14.57 -1.67
CA ALA A 49 -33.74 -15.87 -2.30
C ALA A 49 -34.74 -15.83 -3.48
N THR A 50 -35.17 -14.65 -3.91
CA THR A 50 -36.24 -14.47 -4.91
C THR A 50 -35.74 -14.34 -6.35
N LEU A 51 -34.42 -14.40 -6.61
CA LEU A 51 -33.87 -14.45 -7.97
C LEU A 51 -33.01 -15.70 -8.14
N ASN A 52 -33.33 -16.54 -9.12
CA ASN A 52 -32.60 -17.73 -9.53
C ASN A 52 -31.79 -17.44 -10.82
N PRO A 53 -30.47 -17.70 -10.85
CA PRO A 53 -29.53 -17.06 -9.94
C PRO A 53 -29.51 -15.54 -10.22
N PRO A 54 -29.43 -14.67 -9.20
CA PRO A 54 -29.34 -13.24 -9.44
C PRO A 54 -28.05 -12.96 -10.21
N ALA A 55 -28.11 -12.11 -11.24
CA ALA A 55 -26.92 -11.49 -11.81
C ALA A 55 -26.11 -10.89 -10.64
N GLY A 56 -24.95 -11.46 -10.32
CA GLY A 56 -24.18 -11.08 -9.12
C GLY A 56 -23.56 -12.24 -8.31
N THR A 57 -24.01 -13.49 -8.50
CA THR A 57 -23.44 -14.63 -7.74
C THR A 57 -21.98 -14.90 -8.07
N GLU A 58 -21.58 -14.72 -9.34
CA GLU A 58 -20.19 -14.93 -9.76
C GLU A 58 -19.23 -13.92 -9.14
N TYR A 59 -19.61 -12.64 -9.09
CA TYR A 59 -18.83 -11.59 -8.42
C TYR A 59 -18.66 -11.90 -6.93
N CYS A 60 -19.75 -12.31 -6.28
CA CYS A 60 -19.67 -12.73 -4.89
C CYS A 60 -18.68 -13.90 -4.68
N TYR A 61 -18.70 -14.94 -5.53
CA TYR A 61 -17.73 -16.04 -5.42
C TYR A 61 -16.28 -15.58 -5.60
N ARG A 62 -16.05 -14.69 -6.57
CA ARG A 62 -14.74 -14.10 -6.86
C ARG A 62 -14.20 -13.34 -5.65
N ASP A 63 -15.01 -12.46 -5.09
CA ASP A 63 -14.65 -11.63 -3.93
C ASP A 63 -14.41 -12.49 -2.68
N GLN A 64 -15.29 -13.47 -2.44
CA GLN A 64 -15.20 -14.38 -1.31
C GLN A 64 -13.96 -15.29 -1.38
N MET A 65 -13.51 -15.67 -2.58
CA MET A 65 -12.26 -16.41 -2.79
C MET A 65 -11.03 -15.55 -2.56
N ALA A 66 -11.00 -14.35 -3.16
CA ALA A 66 -9.89 -13.41 -2.98
C ALA A 66 -9.71 -13.02 -1.52
N PHE A 67 -10.82 -12.71 -0.83
CA PHE A 67 -10.81 -12.35 0.58
C PHE A 67 -10.23 -13.47 1.46
N ARG A 68 -10.62 -14.72 1.24
CA ARG A 68 -10.12 -15.85 2.05
C ARG A 68 -8.64 -16.15 1.80
N ALA A 69 -8.19 -15.97 0.57
CA ALA A 69 -6.78 -16.06 0.22
C ALA A 69 -5.96 -15.02 0.99
N GLU A 70 -6.35 -13.74 0.93
CA GLU A 70 -5.65 -12.69 1.67
C GLU A 70 -5.81 -12.84 3.19
N PHE A 71 -6.96 -13.31 3.68
CA PHE A 71 -7.16 -13.59 5.10
C PHE A 71 -6.16 -14.62 5.65
N SER A 72 -5.80 -15.64 4.85
CA SER A 72 -4.77 -16.58 5.27
C SER A 72 -3.39 -15.90 5.43
N SER A 73 -3.08 -14.89 4.60
CA SER A 73 -1.83 -14.11 4.70
C SER A 73 -1.83 -13.21 5.95
N ILE A 74 -2.99 -12.61 6.25
CA ILE A 74 -3.19 -11.83 7.48
C ILE A 74 -2.87 -12.67 8.71
N LEU A 75 -3.34 -13.93 8.74
CA LEU A 75 -3.04 -14.87 9.83
C LEU A 75 -1.55 -15.25 9.88
N ILE A 76 -0.87 -15.37 8.74
CA ILE A 76 0.59 -15.58 8.72
C ILE A 76 1.32 -14.41 9.37
N TYR A 77 0.99 -13.16 9.05
CA TYR A 77 1.66 -12.02 9.68
C TYR A 77 1.39 -11.92 11.18
N ILE A 78 0.18 -12.27 11.63
CA ILE A 78 -0.12 -12.39 13.06
C ILE A 78 0.72 -13.50 13.71
N LEU A 79 0.80 -14.67 13.08
CA LEU A 79 1.61 -15.79 13.59
C LEU A 79 3.09 -15.42 13.67
N LEU A 80 3.63 -14.79 12.62
CA LEU A 80 5.01 -14.30 12.62
C LEU A 80 5.24 -13.25 13.71
N ALA A 81 4.28 -12.34 13.95
CA ALA A 81 4.37 -11.39 15.04
C ALA A 81 4.40 -12.08 16.41
N ILE A 82 3.51 -13.07 16.64
CA ILE A 82 3.47 -13.84 17.90
C ILE A 82 4.80 -14.59 18.12
N LEU A 83 5.30 -15.28 17.09
CA LEU A 83 6.59 -15.99 17.15
C LEU A 83 7.77 -15.03 17.42
N THR A 84 7.64 -13.77 16.99
CA THR A 84 8.68 -12.74 17.23
C THR A 84 8.68 -12.32 18.68
N VAL A 85 7.49 -12.08 19.26
CA VAL A 85 7.34 -11.76 20.69
C VAL A 85 7.84 -12.92 21.57
N GLN A 86 7.63 -14.16 21.13
CA GLN A 86 8.11 -15.36 21.84
C GLN A 86 9.63 -15.57 21.74
N GLY A 87 10.34 -14.82 20.88
CA GLY A 87 11.79 -14.97 20.66
C GLY A 87 12.18 -16.24 19.88
N SER A 88 11.21 -17.07 19.46
CA SER A 88 11.46 -18.32 18.73
C SER A 88 11.94 -18.07 17.30
N LEU A 89 11.56 -16.93 16.71
CA LEU A 89 12.03 -16.55 15.37
C LEU A 89 13.53 -16.26 15.34
N GLY A 90 14.11 -15.71 16.41
CA GLY A 90 15.53 -15.35 16.44
C GLY A 90 16.47 -16.53 16.17
N THR A 91 16.12 -17.74 16.63
CA THR A 91 16.91 -18.95 16.36
C THR A 91 16.75 -19.41 14.92
N LEU A 92 15.56 -19.26 14.35
CA LEU A 92 15.25 -19.64 12.96
C LEU A 92 15.98 -18.73 11.94
N TRP A 93 16.16 -17.44 12.25
CA TRP A 93 16.81 -16.48 11.36
C TRP A 93 18.34 -16.51 11.41
N ARG A 94 18.94 -16.97 12.52
CA ARG A 94 20.40 -17.05 12.66
C ARG A 94 21.04 -18.13 11.78
N ALA A 95 20.27 -19.14 11.36
CA ALA A 95 20.78 -20.16 10.46
C ALA A 95 21.07 -19.57 9.07
N GLN A 96 22.36 -19.57 8.70
CA GLN A 96 22.84 -19.03 7.43
C GLN A 96 22.87 -20.12 6.36
N GLY A 97 22.32 -19.82 5.17
CA GLY A 97 22.39 -20.70 4.01
C GLY A 97 21.20 -20.52 3.05
N LEU A 98 21.45 -20.60 1.74
CA LEU A 98 20.38 -20.49 0.73
C LEU A 98 19.33 -21.59 0.90
N ALA A 99 19.76 -22.83 1.15
CA ALA A 99 18.86 -23.96 1.37
C ALA A 99 17.94 -23.76 2.58
N HIS A 100 18.47 -23.22 3.68
CA HIS A 100 17.67 -22.87 4.86
C HIS A 100 16.65 -21.78 4.54
N ARG A 101 17.06 -20.72 3.84
CA ARG A 101 16.19 -19.62 3.41
C ARG A 101 15.03 -20.09 2.53
N VAL A 102 15.32 -20.94 1.55
CA VAL A 102 14.29 -21.55 0.69
C VAL A 102 13.40 -22.49 1.50
N GLY A 103 13.96 -23.25 2.43
CA GLY A 103 13.19 -24.11 3.35
C GLY A 103 12.21 -23.33 4.21
N VAL A 104 12.63 -22.18 4.77
CA VAL A 104 11.76 -21.29 5.56
C VAL A 104 10.64 -20.70 4.69
N LEU A 105 10.96 -20.22 3.48
CA LEU A 105 9.93 -19.74 2.56
C LEU A 105 8.93 -20.85 2.20
N GLY A 106 9.42 -22.07 1.92
CA GLY A 106 8.59 -23.25 1.66
C GLY A 106 7.71 -23.63 2.84
N LEU A 107 8.22 -23.55 4.07
CA LEU A 107 7.46 -23.75 5.29
C LEU A 107 6.34 -22.71 5.43
N ILE A 108 6.65 -21.42 5.28
CA ILE A 108 5.64 -20.35 5.35
C ILE A 108 4.57 -20.54 4.27
N ALA A 109 4.97 -20.84 3.03
CA ALA A 109 4.04 -21.12 1.94
C ALA A 109 3.15 -22.34 2.22
N THR A 110 3.69 -23.37 2.86
CA THR A 110 2.92 -24.56 3.26
C THR A 110 1.92 -24.22 4.36
N VAL A 111 2.33 -23.47 5.39
CA VAL A 111 1.42 -23.02 6.46
C VAL A 111 0.33 -22.11 5.89
N GLN A 112 0.68 -21.19 4.98
CA GLN A 112 -0.27 -20.34 4.25
C GLN A 112 -1.32 -21.19 3.52
N LEU A 113 -0.89 -22.22 2.79
CA LEU A 113 -1.80 -23.11 2.08
C LEU A 113 -2.75 -23.84 3.04
N VAL A 114 -2.26 -24.32 4.18
CA VAL A 114 -3.09 -24.96 5.21
C VAL A 114 -4.11 -23.96 5.78
N LEU A 115 -3.68 -22.75 6.12
CA LEU A 115 -4.56 -21.69 6.62
C LEU A 115 -5.62 -21.29 5.59
N LEU A 116 -5.25 -21.25 4.31
CA LEU A 116 -6.18 -21.03 3.21
C LEU A 116 -7.24 -22.13 3.15
N LEU A 117 -6.83 -23.41 3.15
CA LEU A 117 -7.77 -24.53 3.13
C LEU A 117 -8.76 -24.47 4.31
N VAL A 118 -8.28 -24.09 5.50
CA VAL A 118 -9.14 -23.86 6.66
C VAL A 118 -10.08 -22.68 6.41
N ALA A 119 -9.58 -21.55 5.89
CA ALA A 119 -10.39 -20.37 5.59
C ALA A 119 -11.48 -20.64 4.54
N LEU A 120 -11.23 -21.51 3.56
CA LEU A 120 -12.24 -21.97 2.59
C LEU A 120 -13.42 -22.71 3.26
N CYS A 121 -13.18 -23.39 4.38
CA CYS A 121 -14.24 -24.06 5.13
C CYS A 121 -15.01 -23.13 6.09
N LEU A 122 -14.52 -21.92 6.35
CA LEU A 122 -15.16 -21.00 7.28
C LEU A 122 -16.44 -20.34 6.68
N PRO A 123 -17.49 -20.16 7.51
CA PRO A 123 -18.72 -19.51 7.09
C PRO A 123 -18.51 -18.03 6.76
N SER A 124 -19.25 -17.52 5.77
CA SER A 124 -19.19 -16.14 5.28
C SER A 124 -19.42 -15.08 6.38
N GLY A 125 -20.26 -15.38 7.38
CA GLY A 125 -20.60 -14.45 8.47
C GLY A 125 -19.39 -14.00 9.30
N LEU A 126 -18.37 -14.85 9.49
CA LEU A 126 -17.14 -14.46 10.20
C LEU A 126 -16.36 -13.38 9.44
N PHE A 127 -16.40 -13.44 8.11
CA PHE A 127 -15.62 -12.54 7.27
C PHE A 127 -16.23 -11.13 7.17
N VAL A 128 -17.53 -10.96 7.44
CA VAL A 128 -18.17 -9.64 7.47
C VAL A 128 -17.52 -8.74 8.52
N ALA A 129 -17.34 -9.23 9.75
CA ALA A 129 -16.72 -8.46 10.83
C ALA A 129 -15.24 -8.13 10.55
N VAL A 130 -14.51 -9.10 9.99
CA VAL A 130 -13.10 -8.92 9.61
C VAL A 130 -12.97 -7.87 8.51
N GLU A 131 -13.90 -7.84 7.57
CA GLU A 131 -13.89 -6.89 6.47
C GLU A 131 -14.25 -5.46 6.91
N ASP A 132 -15.19 -5.32 7.84
CA ASP A 132 -15.51 -4.02 8.46
C ASP A 132 -14.33 -3.48 9.26
N PHE A 133 -13.58 -4.34 9.96
CA PHE A 133 -12.30 -3.93 10.53
C PHE A 133 -11.28 -3.57 9.44
N GLY A 134 -11.25 -4.38 8.38
CA GLY A 134 -10.32 -4.27 7.27
C GLY A 134 -10.39 -2.94 6.54
N MET A 135 -11.55 -2.29 6.47
CA MET A 135 -11.66 -0.98 5.83
C MET A 135 -10.84 0.10 6.56
N PHE A 136 -10.80 0.06 7.90
CA PHE A 136 -9.99 0.98 8.69
C PHE A 136 -8.50 0.64 8.60
N ALA A 137 -8.15 -0.65 8.61
CA ALA A 137 -6.78 -1.10 8.40
C ALA A 137 -6.25 -0.68 7.02
N ALA A 138 -7.05 -0.84 5.98
CA ALA A 138 -6.72 -0.41 4.62
C ALA A 138 -6.61 1.12 4.51
N ALA A 139 -7.41 1.89 5.26
CA ALA A 139 -7.29 3.34 5.34
C ALA A 139 -5.98 3.75 6.02
N ALA A 140 -5.62 3.11 7.14
CA ALA A 140 -4.35 3.34 7.82
C ALA A 140 -3.15 3.02 6.89
N TYR A 141 -3.25 1.95 6.10
CA TYR A 141 -2.22 1.62 5.11
C TYR A 141 -2.07 2.69 4.02
N ARG A 142 -3.16 3.28 3.51
CA ARG A 142 -3.09 4.39 2.55
C ARG A 142 -2.36 5.62 3.12
N VAL A 143 -2.60 5.94 4.38
CA VAL A 143 -1.84 7.01 5.07
C VAL A 143 -0.36 6.63 5.19
N LEU A 144 -0.07 5.38 5.54
CA LEU A 144 1.31 4.89 5.58
C LEU A 144 1.97 4.92 4.20
N GLN A 145 1.28 4.55 3.13
CA GLN A 145 1.76 4.66 1.76
C GLN A 145 2.10 6.11 1.38
N ALA A 146 1.27 7.08 1.76
CA ALA A 146 1.61 8.49 1.61
C ALA A 146 2.95 8.82 2.28
N VAL A 147 3.16 8.37 3.53
CA VAL A 147 4.42 8.56 4.26
C VAL A 147 5.60 7.90 3.52
N LEU A 148 5.42 6.68 3.01
CA LEU A 148 6.46 5.97 2.25
C LEU A 148 6.78 6.68 0.93
N PHE A 149 5.79 7.19 0.21
CA PHE A 149 6.01 7.96 -1.02
C PHE A 149 6.69 9.31 -0.75
N MET A 150 6.36 9.99 0.35
CA MET A 150 7.05 11.20 0.78
C MET A 150 8.53 10.91 1.09
N ASP A 151 8.82 9.93 1.94
CA ASP A 151 10.19 9.55 2.30
C ASP A 151 10.98 9.11 1.06
N TRP A 152 10.37 8.33 0.16
CA TRP A 152 11.00 7.98 -1.11
C TRP A 152 11.32 9.21 -1.96
N ALA A 153 10.36 10.12 -2.12
CA ALA A 153 10.54 11.32 -2.94
C ALA A 153 11.60 12.26 -2.36
N TYR A 154 11.65 12.44 -1.04
CA TYR A 154 12.71 13.18 -0.36
C TYR A 154 14.09 12.54 -0.57
N ASN A 155 14.21 11.22 -0.32
CA ASN A 155 15.47 10.50 -0.53
C ASN A 155 15.93 10.54 -1.99
N LEU A 156 15.00 10.44 -2.95
CA LEU A 156 15.31 10.54 -4.37
C LEU A 156 15.77 11.96 -4.74
N ASN A 157 15.06 12.98 -4.25
CA ASN A 157 15.42 14.38 -4.43
C ASN A 157 16.82 14.66 -3.88
N ASP A 158 17.11 14.24 -2.65
CA ASP A 158 18.41 14.47 -2.02
C ASP A 158 19.53 13.76 -2.77
N ARG A 159 19.36 12.50 -3.20
CA ARG A 159 20.38 11.77 -3.97
C ARG A 159 20.67 12.42 -5.32
N LEU A 160 19.64 12.89 -6.02
CA LEU A 160 19.81 13.52 -7.33
C LEU A 160 20.36 14.95 -7.19
N TYR A 161 19.82 15.74 -6.28
CA TYR A 161 20.17 17.14 -6.07
C TYR A 161 21.54 17.29 -5.40
N SER A 162 21.79 16.64 -4.26
CA SER A 162 23.08 16.73 -3.56
C SER A 162 24.22 16.20 -4.42
N GLY A 163 23.97 15.11 -5.17
CA GLY A 163 24.93 14.56 -6.12
C GLY A 163 25.27 15.55 -7.24
N ALA A 164 24.28 16.30 -7.74
CA ALA A 164 24.52 17.34 -8.75
C ALA A 164 25.30 18.54 -8.17
N VAL A 165 24.97 18.98 -6.95
CA VAL A 165 25.61 20.14 -6.30
C VAL A 165 27.06 19.85 -5.90
N GLN A 166 27.32 18.70 -5.24
CA GLN A 166 28.67 18.31 -4.82
C GLN A 166 29.62 18.18 -6.02
N MET A 167 29.12 17.69 -7.16
CA MET A 167 29.94 17.55 -8.37
C MET A 167 30.18 18.88 -9.07
N ARG A 168 29.19 19.80 -9.07
CA ARG A 168 29.38 21.18 -9.55
C ARG A 168 30.46 21.92 -8.77
N GLN A 169 30.53 21.70 -7.46
CA GLN A 169 31.57 22.27 -6.60
C GLN A 169 32.98 21.71 -6.90
N ARG A 170 33.08 20.49 -7.43
CA ARG A 170 34.37 19.84 -7.76
C ARG A 170 34.94 20.24 -9.13
N LEU A 171 34.37 21.24 -9.81
CA LEU A 171 34.82 21.75 -11.13
C LEU A 171 34.89 20.67 -12.24
N VAL A 172 34.27 19.50 -12.04
CA VAL A 172 34.06 18.52 -13.11
C VAL A 172 33.03 19.13 -14.06
N SER A 173 33.28 19.06 -15.37
CA SER A 173 32.52 19.78 -16.40
C SER A 173 31.02 19.80 -16.14
N SER A 174 30.44 21.00 -16.13
CA SER A 174 29.04 21.29 -15.79
C SER A 174 28.03 20.49 -16.64
N ASP A 175 28.42 20.06 -17.85
CA ASP A 175 27.56 19.36 -18.79
C ASP A 175 27.34 17.88 -18.47
N ALA A 176 28.30 17.22 -17.81
CA ALA A 176 28.22 15.77 -17.60
C ALA A 176 27.13 15.34 -16.59
N TYR A 177 26.58 16.28 -15.82
CA TYR A 177 25.66 15.98 -14.71
C TYR A 177 24.39 16.84 -14.67
N SER A 178 24.26 17.82 -15.57
CA SER A 178 23.02 18.60 -15.75
C SER A 178 21.82 17.71 -16.08
N TRP A 179 22.05 16.57 -16.74
CA TRP A 179 21.01 15.60 -17.10
C TRP A 179 20.22 15.06 -15.89
N ARG A 180 20.85 14.91 -14.70
CA ARG A 180 20.14 14.42 -13.50
C ARG A 180 19.08 15.41 -13.04
N LEU A 181 19.44 16.69 -13.05
CA LEU A 181 18.52 17.78 -12.71
C LEU A 181 17.41 17.90 -13.76
N HIS A 182 17.76 17.81 -15.05
CA HIS A 182 16.77 17.79 -16.13
C HIS A 182 15.79 16.63 -16.01
N ILE A 183 16.26 15.41 -15.67
CA ILE A 183 15.38 14.26 -15.44
C ILE A 183 14.44 14.50 -14.26
N MET A 184 14.94 15.04 -13.15
CA MET A 184 14.11 15.30 -11.97
C MET A 184 13.01 16.34 -12.28
N VAL A 185 13.37 17.42 -12.97
CA VAL A 185 12.42 18.46 -13.40
C VAL A 185 11.42 17.87 -14.40
N ALA A 186 11.88 17.13 -15.41
CA ALA A 186 11.02 16.50 -16.40
C ALA A 186 10.04 15.50 -15.76
N ALA A 187 10.52 14.64 -14.86
CA ALA A 187 9.68 13.70 -14.11
C ALA A 187 8.62 14.42 -13.27
N SER A 188 9.01 15.49 -12.57
CA SER A 188 8.08 16.29 -11.77
C SER A 188 7.00 16.95 -12.64
N VAL A 189 7.39 17.52 -13.78
CA VAL A 189 6.45 18.15 -14.72
C VAL A 189 5.50 17.12 -15.33
N LEU A 190 6.01 15.94 -15.72
CA LEU A 190 5.18 14.85 -16.23
C LEU A 190 4.16 14.36 -15.19
N LEU A 191 4.58 14.24 -13.92
CA LEU A 191 3.68 13.88 -12.83
C LEU A 191 2.59 14.95 -12.60
N LEU A 192 2.96 16.23 -12.62
CA LEU A 192 2.01 17.33 -12.49
C LEU A 192 0.99 17.34 -13.63
N LEU A 193 1.45 17.25 -14.89
CA LEU A 193 0.57 17.21 -16.06
C LEU A 193 -0.34 15.96 -16.06
N GLY A 194 0.22 14.80 -15.70
CA GLY A 194 -0.55 13.56 -15.57
C GLY A 194 -1.61 13.66 -14.48
N SER A 195 -1.27 14.22 -13.31
CA SER A 195 -2.22 14.42 -12.22
C SER A 195 -3.34 15.41 -12.59
N LEU A 196 -3.02 16.48 -13.33
CA LEU A 196 -4.01 17.43 -13.84
C LEU A 196 -4.95 16.76 -14.85
N ALA A 197 -4.41 16.01 -15.81
CA ALA A 197 -5.21 15.28 -16.78
C ALA A 197 -6.13 14.25 -16.11
N ALA A 198 -5.62 13.50 -15.14
CA ALA A 198 -6.41 12.54 -14.37
C ALA A 198 -7.49 13.22 -13.50
N ALA A 199 -7.20 14.37 -12.90
CA ALA A 199 -8.19 15.14 -12.15
C ALA A 199 -9.31 15.67 -13.06
N ILE A 200 -8.97 16.18 -14.25
CA ILE A 200 -9.96 16.61 -15.25
C ILE A 200 -10.82 15.43 -15.69
N PHE A 201 -10.19 14.28 -15.97
CA PHE A 201 -10.90 13.06 -16.36
C PHE A 201 -11.92 12.64 -15.29
N LEU A 202 -11.51 12.59 -14.02
CA LEU A 202 -12.39 12.27 -12.90
C LEU A 202 -13.53 13.28 -12.76
N CYS A 203 -13.26 14.58 -12.92
CA CYS A 203 -14.31 15.60 -12.85
C CYS A 203 -15.34 15.48 -13.99
N MET A 204 -14.95 14.98 -15.16
CA MET A 204 -15.85 14.80 -16.30
C MET A 204 -16.70 13.52 -16.21
N HIS A 205 -16.14 12.44 -15.66
CA HIS A 205 -16.79 11.12 -15.65
C HIS A 205 -17.46 10.79 -14.32
N GLU A 206 -17.01 11.38 -13.21
CA GLU A 206 -17.48 11.05 -11.85
C GLU A 206 -18.03 12.28 -11.11
N PRO A 207 -19.22 12.79 -11.50
CA PRO A 207 -19.74 14.06 -11.01
C PRO A 207 -19.98 14.10 -9.50
N GLU A 208 -20.31 12.96 -8.90
CA GLU A 208 -20.60 12.84 -7.47
C GLU A 208 -19.33 12.94 -6.59
N VAL A 209 -18.16 12.76 -7.18
CA VAL A 209 -16.86 12.78 -6.50
C VAL A 209 -16.06 14.05 -6.83
N ILE A 210 -16.62 14.94 -7.68
CA ILE A 210 -16.03 16.23 -8.06
C ILE A 210 -15.58 17.02 -6.83
N TRP A 211 -16.41 17.08 -5.79
CA TRP A 211 -16.09 17.84 -4.58
C TRP A 211 -14.78 17.35 -3.94
N CYS A 212 -14.59 16.03 -3.87
CA CYS A 212 -13.39 15.43 -3.27
C CYS A 212 -12.17 15.71 -4.15
N VAL A 213 -12.30 15.55 -5.48
CA VAL A 213 -11.23 15.82 -6.46
C VAL A 213 -10.82 17.28 -6.45
N VAL A 214 -11.77 18.21 -6.56
CA VAL A 214 -11.49 19.65 -6.66
C VAL A 214 -10.86 20.17 -5.38
N ILE A 215 -11.43 19.83 -4.21
CA ILE A 215 -10.91 20.31 -2.93
C ILE A 215 -9.51 19.72 -2.67
N SER A 216 -9.33 18.40 -2.89
CA SER A 216 -8.03 17.75 -2.69
C SER A 216 -6.96 18.30 -3.64
N PHE A 217 -7.32 18.58 -4.89
CA PHE A 217 -6.42 19.15 -5.89
C PHE A 217 -6.03 20.58 -5.54
N ILE A 218 -6.99 21.44 -5.15
CA ILE A 218 -6.71 22.82 -4.71
C ILE A 218 -5.73 22.81 -3.53
N PHE A 219 -6.00 22.02 -2.48
CA PHE A 219 -5.08 21.95 -1.33
C PHE A 219 -3.70 21.42 -1.73
N SER A 220 -3.64 20.41 -2.60
CA SER A 220 -2.36 19.86 -3.06
C SER A 220 -1.56 20.89 -3.90
N VAL A 221 -2.21 21.71 -4.72
CA VAL A 221 -1.58 22.82 -5.46
C VAL A 221 -1.11 23.93 -4.51
N LEU A 222 -1.90 24.25 -3.47
CA LEU A 222 -1.48 25.20 -2.44
C LEU A 222 -0.24 24.70 -1.69
N LEU A 223 -0.20 23.42 -1.31
CA LEU A 223 0.96 22.79 -0.66
C LEU A 223 2.17 22.73 -1.58
N LEU A 224 1.98 22.48 -2.88
CA LEU A 224 3.05 22.63 -3.88
C LEU A 224 3.60 24.06 -3.90
N GLY A 225 2.73 25.07 -3.88
CA GLY A 225 3.13 26.48 -3.79
C GLY A 225 3.95 26.78 -2.53
N VAL A 226 3.52 26.27 -1.37
CA VAL A 226 4.26 26.37 -0.11
C VAL A 226 5.62 25.65 -0.22
N SER A 227 5.65 24.45 -0.79
CA SER A 227 6.85 23.63 -0.93
C SER A 227 7.90 24.22 -1.86
N ILE A 228 7.56 25.11 -2.80
CA ILE A 228 8.58 25.77 -3.65
C ILE A 228 9.07 27.10 -3.04
N THR A 229 8.43 27.59 -1.98
CA THR A 229 8.86 28.81 -1.32
C THR A 229 10.13 28.58 -0.50
N THR A 230 10.92 29.64 -0.32
CA THR A 230 12.10 29.63 0.55
C THR A 230 11.77 29.38 2.03
N TRP A 231 10.49 29.36 2.40
CA TRP A 231 10.04 29.08 3.74
C TRP A 231 10.27 27.62 4.14
N CYS A 232 10.18 26.68 3.18
CA CYS A 232 10.40 25.26 3.39
C CYS A 232 11.80 24.87 2.90
N GLU A 233 12.77 24.75 3.81
CA GLU A 233 14.17 24.39 3.46
C GLU A 233 14.29 23.02 2.77
N HIS A 234 13.40 22.08 3.11
CA HIS A 234 13.30 20.76 2.47
C HIS A 234 12.19 20.69 1.42
N GLY A 235 11.61 21.82 1.05
CA GLY A 235 10.59 21.88 0.03
C GLY A 235 11.14 21.41 -1.33
N SER A 236 10.48 20.44 -1.96
CA SER A 236 10.89 19.92 -3.26
C SER A 236 9.71 19.80 -4.22
N LEU A 237 9.96 20.20 -5.48
CA LEU A 237 9.00 20.07 -6.58
C LEU A 237 8.63 18.58 -6.79
N MET A 238 9.62 17.69 -6.66
CA MET A 238 9.45 16.24 -6.84
C MET A 238 8.48 15.68 -5.81
N THR A 239 8.71 15.91 -4.51
CA THR A 239 7.83 15.42 -3.44
C THR A 239 6.41 15.94 -3.59
N SER A 240 6.25 17.22 -3.91
CA SER A 240 4.94 17.83 -4.14
C SER A 240 4.19 17.17 -5.32
N SER A 241 4.90 16.91 -6.42
CA SER A 241 4.31 16.29 -7.62
C SER A 241 3.89 14.83 -7.38
N VAL A 242 4.70 14.08 -6.63
CA VAL A 242 4.39 12.70 -6.23
C VAL A 242 3.17 12.68 -5.31
N MET A 243 3.08 13.58 -4.34
CA MET A 243 1.94 13.66 -3.44
C MET A 243 0.65 14.10 -4.13
N LEU A 244 0.74 15.06 -5.08
CA LEU A 244 -0.41 15.44 -5.91
C LEU A 244 -0.91 14.24 -6.74
N ALA A 245 0.01 13.51 -7.40
CA ALA A 245 -0.35 12.32 -8.18
C ALA A 245 -0.98 11.23 -7.29
N TYR A 246 -0.43 10.99 -6.10
CA TYR A 246 -0.99 10.04 -5.14
C TYR A 246 -2.38 10.46 -4.64
N ASN A 247 -2.61 11.75 -4.37
CA ASN A 247 -3.92 12.25 -3.96
C ASN A 247 -4.98 12.09 -5.06
N VAL A 248 -4.63 12.35 -6.33
CA VAL A 248 -5.54 12.10 -7.46
C VAL A 248 -5.83 10.60 -7.60
N TYR A 249 -4.85 9.73 -7.39
CA TYR A 249 -5.06 8.29 -7.32
C TYR A 249 -6.00 7.89 -6.17
N LEU A 250 -5.86 8.47 -4.98
CA LEU A 250 -6.78 8.22 -3.87
C LEU A 250 -8.21 8.69 -4.20
N CYS A 251 -8.38 9.81 -4.92
CA CYS A 251 -9.69 10.23 -5.39
C CYS A 251 -10.31 9.25 -6.40
N HIS A 252 -9.51 8.68 -7.31
CA HIS A 252 -9.96 7.59 -8.18
C HIS A 252 -10.48 6.40 -7.37
N GLN A 253 -9.74 6.00 -6.33
CA GLN A 253 -10.14 4.93 -5.41
C GLN A 253 -11.41 5.24 -4.60
N VAL A 254 -11.73 6.52 -4.36
CA VAL A 254 -13.02 6.94 -3.77
C VAL A 254 -14.14 6.75 -4.78
N ALA A 255 -13.91 7.12 -6.04
CA ALA A 255 -14.90 6.99 -7.10
C ALA A 255 -15.30 5.55 -7.39
N GLU A 256 -14.35 4.61 -7.35
CA GLU A 256 -14.60 3.17 -7.55
C GLU A 256 -15.55 2.53 -6.52
N ILE A 257 -15.68 3.09 -5.31
CA ILE A 257 -16.49 2.50 -4.21
C ILE A 257 -17.84 3.20 -4.00
N ARG A 258 -18.24 4.01 -4.97
CA ARG A 258 -19.50 4.75 -4.93
C ARG A 258 -20.72 3.80 -4.79
N PRO A 259 -21.62 4.06 -3.84
CA PRO A 259 -22.79 3.19 -3.62
C PRO A 259 -23.93 3.42 -4.63
N ASP A 260 -24.00 4.61 -5.23
CA ASP A 260 -25.11 5.03 -6.10
C ASP A 260 -24.82 4.84 -7.60
N SER A 261 -23.68 4.23 -7.96
CA SER A 261 -23.37 3.97 -9.36
C SER A 261 -24.37 2.98 -9.95
N ALA A 262 -25.30 3.49 -10.77
CA ALA A 262 -26.25 2.68 -11.54
C ALA A 262 -25.57 1.78 -12.58
N ALA A 263 -24.28 2.01 -12.86
CA ALA A 263 -23.45 1.07 -13.59
C ALA A 263 -23.20 -0.14 -12.67
N PRO A 264 -23.62 -1.35 -13.04
CA PRO A 264 -23.11 -2.54 -12.38
C PRO A 264 -21.58 -2.48 -12.41
N LEU A 265 -20.92 -3.12 -11.43
CA LEU A 265 -19.46 -3.38 -11.43
C LEU A 265 -19.04 -4.31 -12.60
N GLU A 266 -19.72 -4.21 -13.74
CA GLU A 266 -19.48 -4.86 -15.03
C GLU A 266 -18.46 -4.05 -15.82
N ASP A 267 -17.22 -4.08 -15.37
CA ASP A 267 -16.14 -4.53 -16.26
C ASP A 267 -14.97 -4.94 -15.37
N ASP A 268 -14.50 -6.18 -15.54
CA ASP A 268 -13.21 -6.61 -15.02
C ASP A 268 -12.12 -5.83 -15.78
N ASP A 269 -11.96 -4.54 -15.48
CA ASP A 269 -10.82 -3.77 -15.94
C ASP A 269 -9.61 -4.28 -15.15
N VAL A 270 -9.06 -5.40 -15.65
CA VAL A 270 -7.74 -5.94 -15.32
C VAL A 270 -6.70 -4.82 -15.23
N PRO A 271 -6.69 -3.77 -16.10
CA PRO A 271 -5.76 -2.65 -15.96
C PRO A 271 -5.89 -1.91 -14.62
N THR A 272 -7.11 -1.66 -14.15
CA THR A 272 -7.39 -0.93 -12.91
C THR A 272 -6.96 -1.73 -11.68
N THR A 273 -7.29 -3.03 -11.66
CA THR A 273 -6.84 -3.92 -10.59
C THR A 273 -5.33 -4.06 -10.56
N LEU A 274 -4.69 -4.22 -11.72
CA LEU A 274 -3.23 -4.34 -11.81
C LEU A 274 -2.53 -3.06 -11.33
N TYR A 275 -3.01 -1.89 -11.76
CA TYR A 275 -2.47 -0.61 -11.30
C TYR A 275 -2.65 -0.45 -9.78
N GLY A 276 -3.81 -0.84 -9.24
CA GLY A 276 -4.09 -0.86 -7.81
C GLY A 276 -3.13 -1.76 -7.01
N LEU A 277 -2.65 -2.87 -7.59
CA LEU A 277 -1.67 -3.77 -6.98
C LEU A 277 -0.21 -3.32 -7.14
N LEU A 278 0.11 -2.55 -8.18
CA LEU A 278 1.46 -2.01 -8.39
C LEU A 278 1.83 -0.97 -7.34
N VAL A 279 0.87 -0.12 -6.93
CA VAL A 279 1.07 0.90 -5.89
C VAL A 279 1.57 0.31 -4.56
N PRO A 280 0.89 -0.67 -3.93
CA PRO A 280 1.37 -1.32 -2.71
C PRO A 280 2.67 -2.08 -2.95
N ALA A 281 2.83 -2.78 -4.07
CA ALA A 281 4.07 -3.50 -4.39
C ALA A 281 5.29 -2.57 -4.40
N CYS A 282 5.20 -1.41 -5.07
CA CYS A 282 6.25 -0.40 -5.09
C CYS A 282 6.53 0.16 -3.69
N SER A 283 5.48 0.48 -2.93
CA SER A 283 5.64 1.04 -1.57
C SER A 283 6.28 0.04 -0.60
N LEU A 284 5.91 -1.25 -0.66
CA LEU A 284 6.48 -2.31 0.17
C LEU A 284 7.90 -2.66 -0.25
N ALA A 285 8.19 -2.70 -1.55
CA ALA A 285 9.55 -2.87 -2.05
C ALA A 285 10.46 -1.74 -1.57
N TYR A 286 9.97 -0.49 -1.61
CA TYR A 286 10.70 0.63 -1.03
C TYR A 286 10.90 0.46 0.48
N PHE A 287 9.86 0.07 1.22
CA PHE A 287 9.94 -0.17 2.67
C PHE A 287 10.89 -1.33 3.05
N ALA A 288 11.05 -2.34 2.20
CA ALA A 288 12.01 -3.42 2.39
C ALA A 288 13.46 -2.99 2.13
N ILE A 289 13.68 -2.04 1.21
CA ILE A 289 15.02 -1.50 0.91
C ILE A 289 15.40 -0.42 1.91
N SER A 290 14.44 0.43 2.31
CA SER A 290 14.68 1.59 3.15
C SER A 290 14.62 1.20 4.62
N SER A 291 15.70 1.48 5.34
CA SER A 291 15.73 1.42 6.80
C SER A 291 15.20 2.71 7.44
N SER A 292 14.95 3.77 6.67
CA SER A 292 14.56 5.10 7.17
C SER A 292 13.12 5.11 7.75
N PRO A 293 12.07 4.73 7.01
CA PRO A 293 10.69 4.82 7.50
C PRO A 293 10.46 4.00 8.77
N ALA A 294 11.01 2.78 8.82
CA ALA A 294 10.88 1.91 9.97
C ALA A 294 11.51 2.51 11.24
N ARG A 295 12.66 3.19 11.11
CA ARG A 295 13.32 3.88 12.23
C ARG A 295 12.52 5.06 12.74
N HIS A 296 11.98 5.89 11.84
CA HIS A 296 11.16 7.04 12.20
C HIS A 296 9.85 6.61 12.86
N LEU A 297 9.19 5.57 12.34
CA LEU A 297 7.97 5.01 12.93
C LEU A 297 8.22 4.36 14.30
N ALA A 298 9.39 3.72 14.49
CA ALA A 298 9.80 3.15 15.77
C ALA A 298 10.28 4.23 16.78
N GLY A 299 10.34 5.50 16.39
CA GLY A 299 10.81 6.59 17.25
C GLY A 299 12.30 6.48 17.64
N ARG A 300 13.12 5.74 16.88
CA ARG A 300 14.54 5.54 17.19
C ARG A 300 15.41 6.59 16.52
N SER A 301 16.20 7.30 17.33
CA SER A 301 17.18 8.28 16.85
C SER A 301 18.38 7.61 16.17
N ALA A 302 18.95 8.26 15.16
CA ALA A 302 20.08 7.77 14.37
C ALA A 302 21.38 7.50 15.17
N ALA A 303 21.45 7.90 16.44
CA ALA A 303 22.62 7.72 17.30
C ALA A 303 22.70 6.34 18.00
N ALA A 304 21.64 5.53 17.97
CA ALA A 304 21.62 4.18 18.56
C ALA A 304 22.07 3.10 17.55
N ILE A 305 23.15 3.37 16.81
CA ILE A 305 23.76 2.39 15.91
C ILE A 305 24.77 1.62 16.75
N ASP A 306 24.30 0.58 17.44
CA ASP A 306 25.17 -0.56 17.70
C ASP A 306 25.17 -1.42 16.43
N ASP A 307 26.37 -1.68 15.93
CA ASP A 307 26.70 -2.42 14.70
C ASP A 307 26.40 -3.93 14.81
N ASP A 308 25.58 -4.34 15.77
CA ASP A 308 25.22 -5.74 15.93
C ASP A 308 24.22 -6.13 14.83
N ASP A 309 24.66 -7.07 13.99
CA ASP A 309 23.88 -7.83 13.00
C ASP A 309 22.70 -8.63 13.63
N ASP A 310 22.37 -8.34 14.88
CA ASP A 310 21.34 -9.00 15.66
C ASP A 310 19.95 -8.68 15.14
N PHE A 311 19.11 -9.70 15.22
CA PHE A 311 17.73 -9.65 14.79
C PHE A 311 16.92 -8.70 15.69
N ASP A 312 16.63 -7.51 15.16
CA ASP A 312 15.79 -6.52 15.83
C ASP A 312 14.31 -6.90 15.77
N SER A 313 13.84 -7.52 16.85
CA SER A 313 12.46 -8.00 16.98
C SER A 313 11.44 -6.87 16.82
N SER A 314 11.77 -5.64 17.23
CA SER A 314 10.85 -4.50 17.13
C SER A 314 10.68 -3.99 15.70
N ASP A 315 11.76 -3.92 14.92
CA ASP A 315 11.71 -3.63 13.47
C ASP A 315 10.92 -4.71 12.72
N PHE A 316 11.15 -5.99 13.06
CA PHE A 316 10.42 -7.08 12.43
C PHE A 316 8.92 -7.06 12.77
N LEU A 317 8.55 -6.80 14.03
CA LEU A 317 7.13 -6.64 14.44
C LEU A 317 6.45 -5.47 13.71
N LEU A 318 7.12 -4.33 13.62
CA LEU A 318 6.62 -3.19 12.86
C LEU A 318 6.37 -3.58 11.41
N ARG A 319 7.31 -4.30 10.79
CA ARG A 319 7.17 -4.76 9.40
C ARG A 319 6.02 -5.74 9.23
N CYS A 320 5.84 -6.71 10.13
CA CYS A 320 4.66 -7.57 10.15
C CYS A 320 3.36 -6.74 10.23
N GLY A 321 3.33 -5.70 11.07
CA GLY A 321 2.20 -4.78 11.16
C GLY A 321 1.93 -4.03 9.85
N VAL A 322 2.97 -3.53 9.18
CA VAL A 322 2.82 -2.86 7.87
C VAL A 322 2.26 -3.81 6.81
N HIS A 323 2.77 -5.05 6.75
CA HIS A 323 2.29 -6.06 5.82
C HIS A 323 0.86 -6.52 6.14
N PHE A 324 0.51 -6.66 7.41
CA PHE A 324 -0.86 -6.90 7.85
C PHE A 324 -1.83 -5.81 7.36
N LEU A 325 -1.46 -4.53 7.48
CA LEU A 325 -2.26 -3.44 6.94
C LEU A 325 -2.33 -3.45 5.40
N ALA A 326 -1.23 -3.85 4.75
CA ALA A 326 -1.15 -4.00 3.30
C ALA A 326 -2.08 -5.10 2.75
N ASP A 327 -2.18 -6.25 3.44
CA ASP A 327 -3.13 -7.32 3.08
C ASP A 327 -4.57 -6.81 3.09
N PHE A 328 -4.97 -6.04 4.11
CA PHE A 328 -6.31 -5.44 4.12
C PHE A 328 -6.52 -4.46 2.97
N TYR A 329 -5.49 -3.71 2.59
CA TYR A 329 -5.54 -2.86 1.42
C TYR A 329 -5.71 -3.66 0.13
N VAL A 330 -4.90 -4.70 -0.09
CA VAL A 330 -5.00 -5.59 -1.25
C VAL A 330 -6.35 -6.28 -1.30
N THR A 331 -6.84 -6.77 -0.17
CA THR A 331 -8.19 -7.33 -0.01
C THR A 331 -9.25 -6.32 -0.44
N SER A 332 -9.12 -5.05 -0.04
CA SER A 332 -10.07 -3.97 -0.42
C SER A 332 -10.05 -3.60 -1.90
N LEU A 333 -9.03 -4.04 -2.65
CA LEU A 333 -8.92 -3.90 -4.11
C LEU A 333 -9.45 -5.14 -4.83
N LEU A 334 -9.15 -6.34 -4.30
CA LEU A 334 -9.52 -7.60 -4.93
C LEU A 334 -10.95 -8.04 -4.65
N ALA A 335 -11.53 -7.58 -3.53
CA ALA A 335 -12.89 -7.87 -3.12
C ALA A 335 -13.59 -6.57 -2.67
N PRO A 336 -13.81 -5.61 -3.58
CA PRO A 336 -14.40 -4.34 -3.22
C PRO A 336 -15.88 -4.54 -2.83
N ARG A 337 -16.27 -4.05 -1.65
CA ARG A 337 -17.70 -3.82 -1.35
C ARG A 337 -18.01 -2.35 -1.29
N VAL A 338 -19.11 -2.00 -1.95
CA VAL A 338 -19.70 -0.68 -1.90
C VAL A 338 -20.43 -0.48 -0.58
N SER A 339 -20.09 0.59 0.12
CA SER A 339 -20.87 1.06 1.26
C SER A 339 -20.59 2.54 1.49
N TRP A 340 -21.60 3.27 1.95
CA TRP A 340 -21.46 4.68 2.31
C TRP A 340 -20.37 4.89 3.36
N LEU A 341 -20.24 3.99 4.32
CA LEU A 341 -19.20 4.07 5.34
C LEU A 341 -17.80 3.97 4.73
N ARG A 342 -17.57 3.02 3.81
CA ARG A 342 -16.27 2.85 3.13
C ARG A 342 -15.93 4.01 2.22
N PHE A 343 -16.94 4.53 1.49
CA PHE A 343 -16.79 5.73 0.69
C PHE A 343 -16.30 6.91 1.55
N ASN A 344 -16.97 7.16 2.68
CA ASN A 344 -16.59 8.23 3.60
C ASN A 344 -15.20 8.02 4.23
N VAL A 345 -14.86 6.78 4.61
CA VAL A 345 -13.53 6.45 5.14
C VAL A 345 -12.43 6.69 4.09
N ARG A 346 -12.63 6.26 2.84
CA ARG A 346 -11.68 6.52 1.74
C ARG A 346 -11.55 8.02 1.45
N ALA A 347 -12.66 8.76 1.42
CA ALA A 347 -12.65 10.20 1.21
C ALA A 347 -11.93 10.94 2.35
N ALA A 348 -12.22 10.60 3.61
CA ALA A 348 -11.53 11.15 4.76
C ALA A 348 -10.01 10.86 4.70
N THR A 349 -9.63 9.66 4.24
CA THR A 349 -8.22 9.27 4.07
C THR A 349 -7.48 10.19 3.10
N VAL A 350 -8.12 10.65 2.01
CA VAL A 350 -7.53 11.64 1.08
C VAL A 350 -7.09 12.89 1.85
N PHE A 351 -7.99 13.45 2.66
CA PHE A 351 -7.71 14.66 3.43
C PHE A 351 -6.70 14.44 4.55
N VAL A 352 -6.70 13.26 5.18
CA VAL A 352 -5.66 12.88 6.15
C VAL A 352 -4.29 12.84 5.47
N CYS A 353 -4.16 12.23 4.29
CA CYS A 353 -2.89 12.21 3.54
C CYS A 353 -2.40 13.62 3.19
N ILE A 354 -3.30 14.51 2.75
CA ILE A 354 -2.99 15.93 2.50
C ILE A 354 -2.56 16.63 3.80
N ALA A 355 -3.26 16.42 4.90
CA ALA A 355 -2.94 17.04 6.18
C ALA A 355 -1.59 16.56 6.72
N VAL A 356 -1.28 15.27 6.60
CA VAL A 356 0.03 14.71 6.98
C VAL A 356 1.13 15.37 6.14
N TYR A 357 0.97 15.47 4.81
CA TYR A 357 1.95 16.14 3.96
C TYR A 357 2.08 17.65 4.25
N GLY A 358 0.96 18.35 4.44
CA GLY A 358 0.98 19.76 4.84
C GLY A 358 1.69 19.96 6.18
N TRP A 359 1.49 19.03 7.12
CA TRP A 359 2.17 19.04 8.40
C TRP A 359 3.68 18.84 8.26
N THR A 360 4.15 17.94 7.39
CA THR A 360 5.60 17.77 7.19
C THR A 360 6.29 19.03 6.65
N LEU A 361 5.58 19.85 5.88
CA LEU A 361 6.09 21.14 5.39
C LEU A 361 6.12 22.23 6.47
N VAL A 362 5.10 22.27 7.34
CA VAL A 362 4.88 23.35 8.31
C VAL A 362 5.53 23.08 9.68
N ALA A 363 5.64 21.81 10.08
CA ALA A 363 6.13 21.40 11.40
C ALA A 363 7.50 22.00 11.79
N PRO A 364 8.52 22.06 10.90
CA PRO A 364 9.82 22.64 11.25
C PRO A 364 9.76 24.10 11.67
N LYS A 365 8.78 24.85 11.17
CA LYS A 365 8.62 26.29 11.50
C LYS A 365 7.75 26.49 12.74
N VAL A 366 6.74 25.65 12.96
CA VAL A 366 5.89 25.70 14.16
C VAL A 366 6.63 25.21 15.39
N LEU A 367 7.49 24.20 15.23
CA LEU A 367 8.22 23.54 16.31
C LEU A 367 9.72 23.84 16.21
N SER A 368 10.08 25.12 16.08
CA SER A 368 11.46 25.59 15.85
C SER A 368 12.52 25.09 16.85
N ASN A 369 12.11 24.61 18.02
CA ASN A 369 13.01 24.07 19.06
C ASN A 369 13.31 22.56 18.91
N ARG A 370 12.84 21.90 17.84
CA ARG A 370 13.16 20.50 17.54
C ARG A 370 14.00 20.40 16.29
N SER A 371 15.03 19.57 16.33
CA SER A 371 15.71 19.09 15.12
C SER A 371 14.78 18.10 14.41
N PHE A 372 14.42 18.41 13.17
CA PHE A 372 13.61 17.56 12.30
C PHE A 372 14.49 16.74 11.37
#